data_AF-A0A2H9NF55-F1
#
_entry.id   AF-A0A2H9NF55-F1
#
_cell.length_a   1.000
_cell.length_b   1.000
_cell.length_c   1.000
_cell.angle_alpha   90.00
_cell.angle_beta   90.00
_cell.angle_gamma   90.00
#
_symmetry.space_group_name_H-M   'P 1'
#
loop_
_entity.id
_entity.type
_entity.pdbx_description
1 polymer ?
#
loop_
_entity_poly.entity_id
_entity_poly.type
_entity_poly.pdbx_seq_one_letter_code
_entity_poly.pdbx_strand_id
1 'polypeptide(L)'
;MIGRIVNFRGGRRTHHTNQMVLEISDEISSKKENLVKLMGKKVTYKAKTHDIIGTVTRIHGKRGVVARFNRGMPGQAIGSVVEIAADVSVAVTSVNPQPEPSKQDNI
;
A
#
# COMPACT_ATOMS: atom_id res chain seq x y z
N MET A 1 -0.17 1.46 7.07
CA MET A 1 0.32 0.09 7.35
C MET A 1 1.13 -0.38 6.16
N ILE A 2 2.22 -1.12 6.38
CA ILE A 2 3.19 -1.45 5.33
C ILE A 2 3.01 -2.92 4.88
N GLY A 3 3.03 -3.14 3.57
CA GLY A 3 3.06 -4.47 2.97
C GLY A 3 4.16 -4.60 1.92
N ARG A 4 4.51 -5.82 1.56
CA ARG A 4 5.50 -6.15 0.52
C ARG A 4 4.82 -6.88 -0.63
N ILE A 5 5.11 -6.49 -1.86
CA ILE A 5 4.65 -7.22 -3.04
C ILE A 5 5.50 -8.48 -3.21
N VAL A 6 4.88 -9.65 -3.17
CA VAL A 6 5.58 -10.94 -3.32
C VAL A 6 5.59 -11.37 -4.78
N ASN A 7 4.43 -11.42 -5.42
CA ASN A 7 4.32 -11.85 -6.81
C ASN A 7 2.96 -11.45 -7.42
N PHE A 8 2.83 -11.57 -8.73
CA PHE A 8 1.53 -11.57 -9.40
C PHE A 8 0.71 -12.78 -8.98
N ARG A 9 -0.62 -12.59 -8.93
CA ARG A 9 -1.53 -13.72 -8.80
C ARG A 9 -1.51 -14.51 -10.12
N GLY A 10 -1.19 -15.79 -10.06
CA GLY A 10 -1.06 -16.61 -11.26
C GLY A 10 -0.79 -18.08 -10.96
N GLY A 11 -0.77 -18.89 -12.02
CA GLY A 11 -0.28 -20.26 -12.00
C GLY A 11 1.11 -20.36 -12.63
N ARG A 12 1.54 -21.58 -12.98
CA ARG A 12 2.89 -21.84 -13.53
C ARG A 12 3.19 -21.11 -14.86
N ARG A 13 2.16 -20.83 -15.67
CA ARG A 13 2.30 -20.21 -17.01
C ARG A 13 1.36 -19.03 -17.23
N THR A 14 0.56 -18.68 -16.23
CA THR A 14 -0.50 -17.67 -16.35
C THR A 14 -0.35 -16.66 -15.22
N HIS A 15 -0.39 -15.38 -15.56
CA HIS A 15 -0.31 -14.31 -14.57
C HIS A 15 -1.40 -13.28 -14.84
N HIS A 16 -2.03 -12.81 -13.77
CA HIS A 16 -2.94 -11.68 -13.82
C HIS A 16 -2.15 -10.41 -13.49
N THR A 17 -1.88 -9.60 -14.51
CA THR A 17 -1.08 -8.36 -14.43
C THR A 17 -1.69 -7.29 -13.53
N ASN A 18 -3.00 -7.38 -13.23
CA ASN A 18 -3.72 -6.39 -12.42
C ASN A 18 -3.91 -6.86 -10.97
N GLN A 19 -3.43 -8.06 -10.62
CA GLN A 19 -3.65 -8.66 -9.29
C GLN A 19 -2.32 -9.08 -8.69
N MET A 20 -2.03 -8.57 -7.49
CA MET A 20 -0.79 -8.88 -6.79
C MET A 20 -1.07 -9.50 -5.44
N VAL A 21 -0.20 -10.43 -5.07
CA VAL A 21 -0.10 -11.00 -3.73
C VAL A 21 0.80 -10.08 -2.91
N LEU A 22 0.22 -9.53 -1.84
CA LEU A 22 0.89 -8.71 -0.86
C LEU A 22 1.08 -9.53 0.41
N GLU A 23 2.29 -9.54 0.94
CA GLU A 23 2.58 -10.04 2.28
C GLU A 23 2.62 -8.87 3.25
N ILE A 24 2.02 -9.05 4.42
CA ILE A 24 2.01 -8.04 5.46
C ILE A 24 3.24 -8.22 6.33
N SER A 25 4.02 -7.14 6.51
CA SER A 25 5.26 -7.20 7.28
C SER A 25 5.00 -7.41 8.78
N ASP A 26 3.92 -6.84 9.30
CA ASP A 26 3.58 -6.93 10.72
C ASP A 26 3.03 -8.32 11.10
N GLU A 27 3.62 -8.97 12.10
CA GLU A 27 3.20 -10.31 12.54
C GLU A 27 1.78 -10.33 13.12
N ILE A 28 1.41 -9.27 13.85
CA ILE A 28 0.08 -9.14 14.45
C ILE A 28 -0.97 -8.98 13.35
N SER A 29 -0.70 -8.11 12.37
CA SER A 29 -1.62 -7.81 11.28
C SER A 29 -1.66 -8.90 10.21
N SER A 30 -0.63 -9.76 10.16
CA SER A 30 -0.59 -10.96 9.33
C SER A 30 -1.55 -12.06 9.80
N LYS A 31 -2.18 -11.92 10.98
CA LYS A 31 -3.18 -12.91 11.44
C LYS A 31 -4.45 -12.83 10.58
N LYS A 32 -5.04 -13.99 10.28
CA LYS A 32 -6.26 -14.12 9.45
C LYS A 32 -7.40 -13.19 9.89
N GLU A 33 -7.62 -13.06 11.18
CA GLU A 33 -8.66 -12.18 11.76
C GLU A 33 -8.45 -10.71 11.43
N ASN A 34 -7.19 -10.25 11.45
CA ASN A 34 -6.83 -8.87 11.14
C ASN A 34 -6.84 -8.61 9.63
N LEU A 35 -6.48 -9.62 8.83
CA LEU A 35 -6.56 -9.58 7.38
C LEU A 35 -8.00 -9.36 6.87
N VAL A 36 -9.01 -9.92 7.55
CA VAL A 36 -10.43 -9.67 7.22
C VAL A 36 -10.77 -8.19 7.34
N LYS A 37 -10.24 -7.50 8.36
CA LYS A 37 -10.45 -6.06 8.55
C LYS A 37 -9.76 -5.21 7.48
N LEU A 38 -8.84 -5.78 6.71
CA LEU A 38 -8.13 -5.10 5.62
C LEU A 38 -8.82 -5.29 4.27
N MET A 39 -9.82 -6.17 4.17
CA MET A 39 -10.59 -6.34 2.94
C MET A 39 -11.34 -5.06 2.59
N GLY A 40 -11.32 -4.69 1.30
CA GLY A 40 -11.97 -3.48 0.80
C GLY A 40 -11.16 -2.19 0.99
N LYS A 41 -10.02 -2.23 1.69
CA LYS A 41 -9.18 -1.05 1.92
C LYS A 41 -8.36 -0.68 0.68
N LYS A 42 -8.02 0.59 0.57
CA LYS A 42 -7.18 1.12 -0.51
C LYS A 42 -5.71 0.76 -0.28
N VAL A 43 -5.05 0.43 -1.38
CA VAL A 43 -3.61 0.16 -1.46
C VAL A 43 -3.01 1.14 -2.45
N THR A 44 -1.95 1.82 -2.03
CA THR A 44 -1.21 2.74 -2.90
C THR A 44 0.19 2.20 -3.09
N TYR A 45 0.57 2.02 -4.35
CA TYR A 45 1.94 1.76 -4.76
C TYR A 45 2.53 3.05 -5.33
N LYS A 46 3.54 3.59 -4.65
CA LYS A 46 4.29 4.77 -5.08
C LYS A 46 5.40 4.32 -6.04
N ALA A 47 5.21 4.53 -7.34
CA ALA A 47 6.27 4.33 -8.33
C ALA A 47 7.08 5.64 -8.51
N LYS A 48 8.20 5.56 -9.21
CA LYS A 48 9.02 6.76 -9.52
C LYS A 48 8.28 7.81 -10.36
N THR A 49 7.29 7.38 -11.15
CA THR A 49 6.59 8.25 -12.10
C THR A 49 5.12 8.45 -11.75
N HIS A 50 4.40 7.38 -11.40
CA HIS A 50 2.96 7.45 -11.15
C HIS A 50 2.55 6.57 -9.98
N ASP A 51 1.62 7.08 -9.18
CA ASP A 51 0.99 6.31 -8.12
C ASP A 51 -0.05 5.37 -8.70
N ILE A 52 0.01 4.11 -8.28
CA ILE A 52 -0.93 3.07 -8.71
C ILE A 52 -1.81 2.73 -7.53
N ILE A 53 -3.10 3.04 -7.68
CA ILE A 53 -4.12 2.81 -6.66
C ILE A 53 -4.82 1.48 -6.94
N GLY A 54 -5.03 0.72 -5.88
CA GLY A 54 -5.78 -0.52 -5.89
C GLY A 54 -6.58 -0.73 -4.62
N THR A 55 -7.27 -1.85 -4.57
CA THR A 55 -8.12 -2.26 -3.45
C THR A 55 -7.81 -3.69 -3.04
N VAL A 56 -7.79 -3.96 -1.75
CA VAL A 56 -7.69 -5.33 -1.23
C VAL A 56 -8.99 -6.08 -1.52
N THR A 57 -8.91 -7.16 -2.30
CA THR A 57 -10.10 -7.93 -2.73
C THR A 57 -10.27 -9.23 -1.97
N ARG A 58 -9.18 -9.90 -1.60
CA ARG A 58 -9.23 -11.22 -0.97
C ARG A 58 -8.06 -11.44 -0.04
N ILE A 59 -8.23 -12.32 0.94
CA ILE A 59 -7.12 -12.84 1.76
C ILE A 59 -6.38 -13.93 0.98
N HIS A 60 -5.05 -13.95 1.08
CA HIS A 60 -4.19 -14.94 0.45
C HIS A 60 -3.42 -15.75 1.50
N GLY A 61 -3.76 -17.03 1.65
CA GLY A 61 -3.12 -17.92 2.60
C GLY A 61 -3.27 -17.47 4.05
N LYS A 62 -2.20 -17.65 4.85
CA LYS A 62 -2.20 -17.34 6.28
C LYS A 62 -1.80 -15.89 6.60
N ARG A 63 -0.94 -15.28 5.78
CA ARG A 63 -0.27 -13.98 6.07
C ARG A 63 -0.44 -12.91 4.98
N GLY A 64 -1.07 -13.25 3.85
CA GLY A 64 -1.12 -12.38 2.69
C GLY A 64 -2.51 -11.86 2.37
N VAL A 65 -2.55 -10.85 1.51
CA VAL A 65 -3.76 -10.36 0.84
C VAL A 65 -3.53 -10.26 -0.66
N VAL A 66 -4.61 -10.32 -1.43
CA VAL A 66 -4.62 -10.02 -2.86
C VAL A 66 -5.18 -8.62 -3.04
N ALA A 67 -4.37 -7.74 -3.65
CA ALA A 67 -4.82 -6.44 -4.10
C ALA A 67 -5.09 -6.46 -5.61
N ARG A 68 -6.19 -5.82 -6.02
CA ARG A 68 -6.53 -5.57 -7.42
C ARG A 68 -6.27 -4.09 -7.70
N PHE A 69 -5.44 -3.82 -8.69
CA PHE A 69 -5.13 -2.47 -9.13
C PHE A 69 -5.97 -2.08 -10.35
N ASN A 70 -6.27 -0.79 -10.47
CA ASN A 70 -7.06 -0.27 -11.60
C ASN A 70 -6.26 -0.29 -12.91
N ARG A 71 -4.95 -0.09 -12.81
CA ARG A 71 -4.01 -0.20 -13.93
C ARG A 71 -3.15 -1.46 -13.75
N GLY A 72 -2.67 -2.01 -14.87
CA GLY A 72 -1.71 -3.10 -14.84
C GLY A 72 -0.43 -2.69 -14.12
N MET A 73 0.08 -3.57 -13.29
CA MET A 73 1.28 -3.30 -12.51
C MET A 73 2.53 -3.70 -13.28
N PRO A 74 3.58 -2.87 -13.28
CA PRO A 74 4.87 -3.23 -13.87
C PRO A 74 5.50 -4.40 -13.11
N GLY A 75 6.19 -5.31 -13.80
CA GLY A 75 6.89 -6.44 -13.18
C GLY A 75 8.00 -6.01 -12.22
N GLN A 76 8.52 -4.80 -12.42
CA GLN A 76 9.50 -4.14 -11.57
C GLN A 76 8.98 -3.82 -10.15
N ALA A 77 7.66 -3.89 -9.92
CA ALA A 77 7.08 -3.67 -8.61
C ALA A 77 7.17 -4.90 -7.68
N ILE A 78 7.57 -6.07 -8.20
CA ILE A 78 7.80 -7.25 -7.37
C ILE A 78 8.93 -6.97 -6.37
N GLY A 79 8.68 -7.25 -5.09
CA GLY A 79 9.62 -7.00 -3.99
C GLY A 79 9.52 -5.62 -3.36
N SER A 80 8.80 -4.69 -3.99
CA SER A 80 8.62 -3.33 -3.49
C SER A 80 7.62 -3.24 -2.34
N VAL A 81 7.72 -2.13 -1.62
CA VAL A 81 6.88 -1.81 -0.47
C VAL A 81 5.62 -1.08 -0.93
N VAL A 82 4.48 -1.39 -0.31
CA VAL A 82 3.19 -0.75 -0.55
C VAL A 82 2.60 -0.22 0.76
N GLU A 83 1.86 0.87 0.64
CA GLU A 83 1.12 1.46 1.73
C GLU A 83 -0.34 1.03 1.65
N ILE A 84 -0.81 0.36 2.71
CA ILE A 84 -2.22 0.03 2.90
C ILE A 84 -2.81 1.11 3.79
N ALA A 85 -3.82 1.81 3.26
CA ALA A 85 -4.63 2.75 4.02
C ALA A 85 -5.50 1.94 4.97
N ALA A 86 -4.98 1.65 6.16
CA ALA A 86 -5.84 1.30 7.26
C ALA A 86 -6.63 2.57 7.58
N ASP A 87 -7.95 2.59 7.33
CA ASP A 87 -8.83 3.52 8.03
C ASP A 87 -8.73 3.22 9.53
N VAL A 88 -7.69 3.78 10.13
CA VAL A 88 -7.68 4.23 11.48
C VAL A 88 -8.10 5.68 11.33
N SER A 89 -9.35 5.97 11.66
CA SER A 89 -9.79 7.31 11.99
C SER A 89 -9.03 7.75 13.24
N VAL A 90 -7.78 8.17 13.08
CA VAL A 90 -7.08 8.96 14.09
C VAL A 90 -6.69 10.25 13.38
N ALA A 91 -7.30 11.31 13.91
CA ALA A 91 -7.08 12.70 13.56
C ALA A 91 -5.63 12.97 13.16
N VAL A 92 -5.43 13.41 11.92
CA VAL A 92 -4.23 14.13 11.53
C VAL A 92 -4.33 15.51 12.14
N THR A 93 -3.60 15.77 13.24
CA THR A 93 -2.90 17.05 13.37
C THR A 93 -1.75 16.98 14.37
N SER A 94 -0.54 16.79 13.83
CA SER A 94 0.76 17.18 14.43
C SER A 94 1.85 16.76 13.44
N VAL A 95 2.77 17.57 12.92
CA VAL A 95 3.16 18.98 13.03
C VAL A 95 4.03 19.27 11.79
N ASN A 96 4.03 20.47 11.21
CA ASN A 96 5.32 21.07 10.85
C ASN A 96 5.25 22.61 10.88
N PRO A 97 6.15 23.28 11.63
CA PRO A 97 6.16 24.72 11.80
C PRO A 97 6.65 25.40 10.52
N GLN A 98 6.03 26.53 10.19
CA GLN A 98 6.57 27.51 9.26
C GLN A 98 7.86 28.10 9.85
N PRO A 99 8.97 28.17 9.12
CA PRO A 99 9.84 29.32 9.22
C PRO A 99 9.44 30.31 8.13
N GLU A 100 8.81 31.42 8.55
CA GLU A 100 8.60 32.57 7.67
C GLU A 100 9.95 33.06 7.13
N PRO A 101 10.07 33.39 5.82
CA PRO A 101 11.25 34.04 5.30
C PRO A 101 11.36 35.47 5.85
N SER A 102 12.51 35.75 6.45
CA SER A 102 12.97 37.07 6.90
C SER A 102 12.75 38.15 5.83
N LYS A 103 11.90 39.15 6.13
CA LYS A 103 11.94 40.44 5.45
C LYS A 103 12.75 41.42 6.31
N GLN A 104 13.83 41.90 5.70
CA GLN A 104 14.54 43.11 6.08
C GLN A 104 13.63 44.29 5.73
N ASP A 105 13.38 45.19 6.68
CA ASP A 105 12.91 46.55 6.38
C ASP A 105 13.78 47.56 7.14
N ASN A 106 14.38 48.43 6.34
CA ASN A 106 15.23 49.57 6.70
C ASN A 106 14.53 50.57 7.64
N ILE A 107 15.28 51.13 8.59
CA ILE A 107 15.20 52.54 9.03
C ILE A 107 16.62 53.07 9.13
#